data_AF-A0A3M7D5T3-F1
#
_entry.id   AF-A0A3M7D5T3-F1
#
_cell.length_a   1.000
_cell.length_b   1.000
_cell.length_c   1.000
_cell.angle_alpha   90.00
_cell.angle_beta   90.00
_cell.angle_gamma   90.00
#
_symmetry.space_group_name_H-M   'P 1'
#
loop_
_entity.id
_entity.type
_entity.pdbx_description
1 polymer ?
#
loop_
_entity_poly.entity_id
_entity_poly.type
_entity_poly.pdbx_seq_one_letter_code
_entity_poly.pdbx_strand_id
1 'polypeptide(L)'
;LVNSKTSWHSRLSDFRPALKCIFWISALSKWTKADSDTRTEVPIHVHEEEFKYACWSVGTGADSGVYLGDYMNLTQLKWKTFTGDRCDLCQGITLHHAPGHTSGLCIMQGNLEKDGTLIWTTD
;
A
#
# COMPACT_ATOMS: atom_id res chain seq x y z
N LEU A 1 -25.56 18.79 -13.32
CA LEU A 1 -24.21 19.06 -12.79
C LEU A 1 -24.13 18.44 -11.39
N VAL A 2 -23.80 17.15 -11.32
CA VAL A 2 -23.66 16.44 -10.04
C VAL A 2 -22.33 16.84 -9.43
N ASN A 3 -22.38 17.31 -8.19
CA ASN A 3 -21.26 17.89 -7.46
C ASN A 3 -20.21 16.80 -7.17
N SER A 4 -19.15 16.77 -7.97
CA SER A 4 -18.17 15.69 -8.07
C SER A 4 -17.15 15.63 -6.93
N LYS A 5 -17.37 16.31 -5.79
CA LYS A 5 -16.43 16.30 -4.64
C LYS A 5 -16.94 15.51 -3.44
N THR A 6 -18.25 15.46 -3.20
CA THR A 6 -18.84 14.79 -2.04
C THR A 6 -18.96 13.28 -2.22
N SER A 7 -19.13 12.80 -3.45
CA SER A 7 -19.22 11.35 -3.76
C SER A 7 -17.91 10.58 -3.59
N TRP A 8 -16.76 11.27 -3.60
CA TRP A 8 -15.45 10.60 -3.54
C TRP A 8 -14.94 10.43 -2.11
N HIS A 9 -15.23 11.38 -1.23
CA HIS A 9 -14.84 11.30 0.19
C HIS A 9 -15.56 10.17 0.93
N SER A 10 -16.81 9.87 0.59
CA SER A 10 -17.54 8.72 1.14
C SER A 10 -17.15 7.37 0.51
N ARG A 11 -16.62 7.36 -0.73
CA ARG A 11 -16.14 6.12 -1.36
C ARG A 11 -14.77 5.69 -0.84
N LEU A 12 -13.88 6.61 -0.51
CA LEU A 12 -12.54 6.30 0.00
C LEU A 12 -12.56 5.71 1.42
N SER A 13 -13.63 5.91 2.20
CA SER A 13 -13.74 5.30 3.53
C SER A 13 -13.82 3.78 3.48
N ASP A 14 -14.45 3.22 2.44
CA ASP A 14 -14.59 1.77 2.25
C ASP A 14 -13.27 1.13 1.79
N PHE A 15 -12.38 1.92 1.20
CA PHE A 15 -11.06 1.49 0.74
C PHE A 15 -9.92 1.79 1.72
N ARG A 16 -10.19 2.26 2.94
CA ARG A 16 -9.14 2.52 3.96
C ARG A 16 -8.16 1.36 4.18
N PRO A 17 -8.57 0.07 4.18
CA PRO A 17 -7.63 -1.05 4.29
C PRO A 17 -6.80 -1.24 3.02
N ALA A 18 -7.44 -1.05 1.85
CA ALA A 18 -6.83 -1.26 0.55
C ALA A 18 -5.82 -0.16 0.19
N LEU A 19 -6.13 1.13 0.46
CA LEU A 19 -5.18 2.22 0.21
C LEU A 19 -3.87 2.01 0.99
N LYS A 20 -3.90 1.45 2.21
CA LYS A 20 -2.68 1.20 2.99
C LYS A 20 -1.75 0.14 2.38
N CYS A 21 -2.23 -0.66 1.44
CA CYS A 21 -1.46 -1.75 0.80
C CYS A 21 -0.81 -1.32 -0.53
N ILE A 22 -1.20 -0.15 -1.06
CA ILE A 22 -0.89 0.28 -2.44
C ILE A 22 0.27 1.28 -2.47
N PHE A 23 0.59 1.91 -1.33
CA PHE A 23 1.59 2.96 -1.34
C PHE A 23 2.99 2.41 -1.09
N TRP A 24 3.88 2.80 -1.99
CA TRP A 24 5.32 2.90 -1.77
C TRP A 24 5.61 3.26 -0.31
N ILE A 25 6.56 2.57 0.34
CA ILE A 25 6.84 2.70 1.78
C ILE A 25 7.06 4.17 2.19
N SER A 26 7.59 4.99 1.28
CA SER A 26 7.76 6.44 1.49
C SER A 26 6.44 7.24 1.48
N ALA A 27 5.44 6.84 0.68
CA ALA A 27 4.10 7.46 0.61
C ALA A 27 3.18 6.99 1.74
N LEU A 28 3.40 5.77 2.28
CA LEU A 28 2.72 5.26 3.49
C LEU A 28 2.89 6.24 4.67
N SER A 29 4.04 6.90 4.74
CA SER A 29 4.42 7.80 5.82
C SER A 29 3.61 9.09 5.97
N LYS A 30 3.21 9.69 4.85
CA LYS A 30 2.44 10.94 4.88
C LYS A 30 1.05 10.69 5.43
N TRP A 31 0.55 9.47 5.24
CA TRP A 31 -0.72 9.01 5.79
C TRP A 31 -0.61 8.50 7.23
N THR A 32 0.46 7.77 7.60
CA THR A 32 0.65 7.33 8.99
C THR A 32 1.04 8.45 9.94
N LYS A 33 1.75 9.50 9.49
CA LYS A 33 2.03 10.69 10.32
C LYS A 33 0.82 11.62 10.48
N ALA A 34 -0.15 11.57 9.58
CA ALA A 34 -1.38 12.37 9.67
C ALA A 34 -2.41 11.78 10.67
N ASP A 35 -2.28 10.50 10.99
CA ASP A 35 -3.12 9.79 11.96
C ASP A 35 -2.34 9.69 13.28
N SER A 36 -2.67 10.51 14.28
CA SER A 36 -1.92 10.61 15.55
C SER A 36 -1.98 9.35 16.44
N ASP A 37 -2.61 8.28 15.95
CA ASP A 37 -2.70 6.97 16.61
C ASP A 37 -1.70 5.99 15.96
N THR A 38 -0.46 6.02 16.46
CA THR A 38 0.67 5.24 15.93
C THR A 38 0.57 3.73 16.21
N ARG A 39 -0.60 3.23 16.64
CA ARG A 39 -0.95 1.80 16.61
C ARG A 39 -2.04 1.59 15.58
N THR A 40 -1.63 1.53 14.31
CA THR A 40 -2.58 1.15 13.27
C THR A 40 -2.88 -0.34 13.40
N GLU A 41 -4.06 -0.68 13.93
CA GLU A 41 -4.56 -2.05 13.99
C GLU A 41 -4.77 -2.68 12.59
N VAL A 42 -4.70 -1.86 11.54
CA VAL A 42 -4.85 -2.24 10.14
C VAL A 42 -3.56 -2.88 9.61
N PRO A 43 -3.62 -4.09 9.02
CA PRO A 43 -2.47 -4.71 8.40
C PRO A 43 -1.98 -3.95 7.17
N ILE A 44 -0.67 -3.90 6.98
CA ILE A 44 -0.01 -3.37 5.78
C ILE A 44 0.42 -4.55 4.94
N HIS A 45 -0.19 -4.73 3.78
CA HIS A 45 0.20 -5.77 2.84
C HIS A 45 1.32 -5.25 1.93
N VAL A 46 2.38 -6.04 1.79
CA VAL A 46 3.56 -5.70 0.97
C VAL A 46 4.13 -6.97 0.36
N HIS A 47 4.68 -6.89 -0.85
CA HIS A 47 5.36 -8.03 -1.45
C HIS A 47 6.66 -8.34 -0.69
N GLU A 48 6.99 -9.62 -0.53
CA GLU A 48 8.14 -10.04 0.27
C GLU A 48 9.47 -9.45 -0.24
N GLU A 49 9.67 -9.41 -1.56
CA GLU A 49 10.88 -8.84 -2.17
C GLU A 49 11.04 -7.35 -1.85
N GLU A 50 9.96 -6.58 -1.92
CA GLU A 50 9.98 -5.15 -1.58
C GLU A 50 10.33 -4.96 -0.10
N PHE A 51 9.73 -5.77 0.77
CA PHE A 51 9.93 -5.67 2.21
C PHE A 51 11.36 -5.99 2.61
N LYS A 52 11.95 -7.05 2.03
CA LYS A 52 13.36 -7.42 2.25
C LYS A 52 14.30 -6.34 1.75
N TYR A 53 14.06 -5.82 0.54
CA TYR A 53 14.89 -4.77 -0.05
C TYR A 53 14.86 -3.50 0.80
N ALA A 54 13.68 -3.08 1.24
CA ALA A 54 13.49 -1.91 2.09
C ALA A 54 14.22 -2.06 3.44
N CYS A 55 14.12 -3.23 4.09
CA CYS A 55 14.85 -3.51 5.33
C CYS A 55 16.37 -3.47 5.12
N TRP A 56 16.86 -4.06 4.03
CA TRP A 56 18.28 -4.05 3.69
C TRP A 56 18.81 -2.64 3.38
N SER A 57 18.06 -1.88 2.60
CA SER A 57 18.38 -0.49 2.24
C SER A 57 18.50 0.37 3.50
N VAL A 58 17.51 0.31 4.40
CA VAL A 58 17.55 1.04 5.68
C VAL A 58 18.72 0.58 6.56
N GLY A 59 18.96 -0.74 6.66
CA GLY A 59 20.02 -1.30 7.50
C GLY A 59 21.44 -1.01 7.01
N THR A 60 21.62 -0.79 5.71
CA THR A 60 22.93 -0.50 5.10
C THR A 60 23.15 0.97 4.79
N GLY A 61 22.09 1.78 4.80
CA GLY A 61 22.12 3.15 4.30
C GLY A 61 22.16 3.25 2.77
N ALA A 62 22.03 2.14 2.05
CA ALA A 62 21.84 2.16 0.61
C ALA A 62 20.49 2.83 0.28
N ASP A 63 20.42 3.61 -0.80
CA ASP A 63 19.17 4.25 -1.25
C ASP A 63 18.45 5.10 -0.19
N SER A 64 19.22 5.81 0.66
CA SER A 64 18.71 6.62 1.78
C SER A 64 17.75 7.77 1.39
N GLY A 65 17.51 7.99 0.10
CA GLY A 65 16.51 8.91 -0.43
C GLY A 65 15.19 8.26 -0.85
N VAL A 66 15.13 6.92 -0.90
CA VAL A 66 14.02 6.13 -1.46
C VAL A 66 13.31 5.36 -0.33
N TYR A 67 14.08 4.71 0.55
CA TYR A 67 13.56 4.04 1.75
C TYR A 67 13.99 4.80 3.00
N LEU A 68 13.01 5.25 3.78
CA LEU A 68 13.24 6.03 4.99
C LEU A 68 12.94 5.16 6.21
N GLY A 69 13.97 4.89 7.02
CA GLY A 69 13.87 4.02 8.20
C GLY A 69 12.79 4.45 9.19
N ASP A 70 12.59 5.75 9.35
CA ASP A 70 11.53 6.32 10.20
C ASP A 70 10.11 5.89 9.79
N TYR A 71 9.93 5.40 8.56
CA TYR A 71 8.65 4.92 8.03
C TYR A 71 8.51 3.40 8.14
N MET A 72 9.60 2.70 8.43
CA MET A 72 9.66 1.26 8.59
C MET A 72 9.73 0.87 10.07
N ASN A 73 8.73 1.28 10.84
CA ASN A 73 8.64 0.81 12.22
C ASN A 73 8.22 -0.66 12.26
N LEU A 74 9.21 -1.55 12.39
CA LEU A 74 9.02 -3.00 12.36
C LEU A 74 8.26 -3.55 13.58
N THR A 75 8.18 -2.80 14.68
CA THR A 75 7.58 -3.26 15.94
C THR A 75 6.16 -2.72 16.17
N GLN A 76 5.85 -1.55 15.62
CA GLN A 76 4.54 -0.90 15.80
C GLN A 76 3.58 -1.15 14.63
N LEU A 77 4.10 -1.36 13.42
CA LEU A 77 3.28 -1.59 12.23
C LEU A 77 3.00 -3.07 12.02
N LYS A 78 1.77 -3.39 11.60
CA LYS A 78 1.32 -4.77 11.36
C LYS A 78 1.61 -5.20 9.93
N TRP A 79 2.85 -5.58 9.65
CA TRP A 79 3.27 -6.05 8.33
C TRP A 79 2.69 -7.42 7.99
N LYS A 80 2.14 -7.57 6.79
CA LYS A 80 1.75 -8.84 6.19
C LYS A 80 2.39 -8.97 4.82
N THR A 81 3.32 -9.90 4.70
CA THR A 81 3.99 -10.17 3.44
C THR A 81 3.26 -11.24 2.62
N PHE A 82 3.44 -11.21 1.31
CA PHE A 82 3.07 -12.28 0.40
C PHE A 82 4.14 -12.46 -0.67
N THR A 83 4.22 -13.66 -1.24
CA THR A 83 5.30 -14.10 -2.16
C THR A 83 4.83 -14.49 -3.56
N GLY A 84 3.52 -14.59 -3.76
CA GLY A 84 2.95 -15.01 -5.04
C GLY A 84 2.66 -13.83 -5.97
N ASP A 85 2.42 -14.16 -7.24
CA ASP A 85 2.09 -13.19 -8.29
C ASP A 85 0.78 -12.41 -8.02
N ARG A 86 -0.04 -12.90 -7.09
CA ARG A 86 -1.34 -12.35 -6.74
C ARG A 86 -1.63 -12.51 -5.25
N CYS A 87 -2.29 -11.50 -4.66
CA CYS A 87 -2.83 -11.55 -3.32
C CYS A 87 -4.25 -10.97 -3.30
N ASP A 88 -5.25 -11.79 -2.97
CA ASP A 88 -6.62 -11.32 -2.77
C ASP A 88 -6.76 -10.78 -1.34
N LEU A 89 -7.00 -9.47 -1.21
CA LEU A 89 -7.14 -8.82 0.10
C LEU A 89 -8.52 -9.05 0.69
N CYS A 90 -9.53 -8.88 -0.16
CA CYS A 90 -10.94 -9.16 0.14
C CYS A 90 -11.71 -9.33 -1.17
N GLN A 91 -13.01 -9.62 -1.09
CA GLN A 91 -13.83 -9.77 -2.27
C GLN A 91 -13.78 -8.50 -3.15
N GLY A 92 -13.37 -8.69 -4.40
CA GLY A 92 -13.28 -7.61 -5.38
C GLY A 92 -12.04 -6.73 -5.26
N ILE A 93 -11.08 -7.04 -4.38
CA ILE A 93 -9.80 -6.33 -4.29
C ILE A 93 -8.64 -7.31 -4.35
N THR A 94 -7.79 -7.12 -5.34
CA THR A 94 -6.65 -7.97 -5.63
C THR A 94 -5.39 -7.14 -5.85
N LEU A 95 -4.29 -7.56 -5.24
CA LEU A 95 -2.95 -7.10 -5.58
C LEU A 95 -2.30 -8.07 -6.59
N HIS A 96 -1.67 -7.52 -7.61
CA HIS A 96 -0.87 -8.22 -8.60
C HIS A 96 0.58 -7.81 -8.43
N HIS A 97 1.47 -8.76 -8.21
CA HIS A 97 2.91 -8.49 -8.24
C HIS A 97 3.30 -8.18 -9.68
N ALA A 98 3.90 -7.01 -9.88
CA ALA A 98 4.21 -6.45 -11.18
C ALA A 98 5.62 -5.84 -11.13
N PRO A 99 6.67 -6.68 -10.98
CA PRO A 99 8.04 -6.20 -10.82
C PRO A 99 8.46 -5.36 -12.04
N GLY A 100 9.17 -4.26 -11.79
CA GLY A 100 9.56 -3.30 -12.82
C GLY A 100 10.34 -2.14 -12.22
N HIS A 101 9.66 -1.05 -11.86
CA HIS A 101 10.27 0.09 -11.19
C HIS A 101 10.96 -0.31 -9.88
N THR A 102 10.32 -1.20 -9.10
CA THR A 102 10.95 -1.93 -7.99
C THR A 102 10.72 -3.44 -8.14
N SER A 103 11.47 -4.23 -7.38
CA SER A 103 11.38 -5.70 -7.40
C SER A 103 10.08 -6.23 -6.80
N GLY A 104 9.40 -5.47 -5.93
CA GLY A 104 8.12 -5.88 -5.34
C GLY A 104 6.97 -4.89 -5.56
N LEU A 105 7.03 -4.14 -6.66
CA LEU A 105 5.91 -3.30 -7.12
C LEU A 105 4.63 -4.13 -7.26
N CYS A 106 3.51 -3.56 -6.79
CA CYS A 106 2.20 -4.19 -6.85
C CYS A 106 1.16 -3.27 -7.49
N ILE A 107 0.40 -3.82 -8.43
CA ILE A 107 -0.76 -3.17 -9.05
C ILE A 107 -2.03 -3.65 -8.33
N MET A 108 -2.93 -2.75 -7.99
CA MET A 108 -4.23 -3.14 -7.42
C MET A 108 -5.32 -3.17 -8.49
N GLN A 109 -6.06 -4.26 -8.54
CA GLN A 109 -7.30 -4.39 -9.28
C GLN A 109 -8.49 -4.32 -8.31
N GLY A 110 -9.42 -3.41 -8.57
CA GLY A 110 -10.71 -3.31 -7.87
C GLY A 110 -11.88 -3.62 -8.79
N ASN A 111 -12.73 -4.58 -8.41
CA ASN A 111 -13.94 -4.94 -9.13
C ASN A 111 -15.16 -4.39 -8.38
N LEU A 112 -15.73 -3.31 -8.90
CA LEU A 112 -16.91 -2.64 -8.37
C LEU A 112 -18.17 -3.09 -9.11
N GLU A 113 -19.23 -3.35 -8.36
CA GLU A 113 -20.52 -3.81 -8.91
C GLU A 113 -21.08 -2.86 -9.99
N LYS A 114 -20.97 -1.54 -9.76
CA LYS A 114 -21.55 -0.51 -10.64
C LYS A 114 -20.57 0.06 -11.66
N ASP A 115 -19.29 0.06 -11.33
CA ASP A 115 -18.27 0.80 -12.06
C ASP A 115 -17.28 -0.13 -12.80
N GLY A 116 -17.44 -1.45 -12.66
CA GLY A 116 -16.61 -2.44 -13.35
C GLY A 116 -15.22 -2.57 -12.74
N THR A 117 -14.21 -2.80 -13.57
CA THR A 117 -12.83 -3.03 -13.12
C THR A 117 -12.03 -1.74 -13.15
N LEU A 118 -11.46 -1.37 -12.01
CA LEU A 118 -10.49 -0.28 -11.86
C LEU A 118 -9.10 -0.87 -11.62
N ILE A 119 -8.10 -0.30 -12.29
CA ILE A 119 -6.69 -0.68 -12.13
C ILE A 119 -5.92 0.51 -11.57
N TRP A 120 -5.24 0.29 -10.45
CA TRP A 120 -4.32 1.23 -9.84
C TRP A 120 -2.90 0.70 -10.02
N THR A 121 -2.17 1.29 -10.96
CA THR A 121 -0.81 0.87 -11.29
C THR A 121 0.23 1.31 -10.27
N THR A 122 -0.09 2.36 -9.51
CA THR A 122 0.87 3.03 -8.62
C THR A 122 2.05 3.60 -9.43
N ASP A 123 3.22 3.68 -8.79
CA ASP A 123 4.49 4.26 -9.25
C ASP A 123 4.70 4.33 -10.77
#